data_AF-A0A2Z5PLR8-F1
#
_entry.id   AF-A0A2Z5PLR8-F1
#
_cell.length_a   1.000
_cell.length_b   1.000
_cell.length_c   1.000
_cell.angle_alpha   90.00
_cell.angle_beta   90.00
_cell.angle_gamma   90.00
#
_symmetry.space_group_name_H-M   'P 1'
#
loop_
_entity.id
_entity.type
_entity.pdbx_description
1 polymer ?
#
loop_
_entity_poly.entity_id
_entity_poly.type
_entity_poly.pdbx_seq_one_letter_code
_entity_poly.pdbx_strand_id
1 'polypeptide(L)' 'MIKKFIEAVNKKVSEILENPEHYKPLRGDMHGSRRAHVQSSYVIVYEIDGNIVRLLDIEHHDKVYLILSIFELLIKNI' A
#
# COMPACT_ATOMS: atom_id res chain seq x y z
N MET A 1 -8.47 19.40 3.02
CA MET A 1 -7.11 18.81 3.04
C MET A 1 -7.19 17.30 3.18
N ILE A 2 -7.79 16.77 4.25
CA ILE A 2 -7.98 15.33 4.49
C ILE A 2 -8.75 14.62 3.37
N LYS A 3 -9.87 15.20 2.89
CA LYS A 3 -10.70 14.58 1.82
C LYS A 3 -9.91 14.26 0.54
N LYS A 4 -9.08 15.20 0.07
CA LYS A 4 -8.24 15.01 -1.12
C LYS A 4 -7.18 13.94 -0.94
N PHE A 5 -6.66 13.78 0.28
CA PHE A 5 -5.71 12.73 0.60
C PHE A 5 -6.39 11.35 0.58
N ILE A 6 -7.56 11.22 1.21
CA ILE A 6 -8.35 9.99 1.18
C ILE A 6 -8.71 9.59 -0.25
N GLU A 7 -9.13 10.55 -1.09
CA GLU A 7 -9.40 10.30 -2.51
C GLU A 7 -8.16 9.79 -3.26
N ALA A 8 -6.98 10.36 -2.99
CA ALA A 8 -5.73 9.92 -3.60
C ALA A 8 -5.31 8.52 -3.14
N VAL A 9 -5.51 8.19 -1.85
CA VAL A 9 -5.29 6.85 -1.29
C VAL A 9 -6.23 5.85 -1.96
N ASN A 10 -7.54 6.14 -2.01
CA ASN A 10 -8.52 5.25 -2.63
C ASN A 10 -8.20 4.98 -4.09
N LYS A 11 -7.84 6.02 -4.86
CA LYS A 11 -7.40 5.86 -6.25
C LYS A 11 -6.18 4.94 -6.34
N LYS A 12 -5.20 5.11 -5.47
CA LYS A 12 -4.00 4.28 -5.47
C LYS A 12 -4.29 2.83 -5.10
N VAL A 13 -5.19 2.60 -4.14
CA VAL A 13 -5.67 1.26 -3.77
C VAL A 13 -6.39 0.59 -4.95
N SER A 14 -7.25 1.31 -5.68
CA SER A 14 -7.87 0.77 -6.90
C SER A 14 -6.82 0.35 -7.95
N GLU A 15 -5.80 1.17 -8.19
CA GLU A 15 -4.70 0.84 -9.11
C GLU A 15 -3.90 -0.40 -8.65
N ILE A 16 -3.66 -0.54 -7.33
CA ILE A 16 -3.03 -1.72 -6.76
C ILE A 16 -3.90 -2.96 -6.97
N LEU A 17 -5.21 -2.88 -6.77
CA LEU A 17 -6.12 -4.00 -6.95
C LEU A 17 -6.25 -4.44 -8.42
N GLU A 18 -6.16 -3.49 -9.36
CA GLU A 18 -6.20 -3.77 -10.81
C GLU A 18 -4.94 -4.52 -11.29
N ASN A 19 -3.76 -4.11 -10.82
CA ASN A 19 -2.51 -4.79 -11.12
C ASN A 19 -1.55 -4.78 -9.91
N PRO A 20 -1.70 -5.75 -8.98
CA PRO A 20 -0.92 -5.77 -7.75
C PRO A 20 0.59 -5.86 -7.98
N GLU A 21 1.03 -6.41 -9.10
CA GLU A 21 2.44 -6.60 -9.40
C GLU A 21 3.13 -5.38 -10.06
N HIS A 22 2.37 -4.33 -10.38
CA HIS A 22 2.87 -3.16 -11.10
C HIS A 22 3.94 -2.38 -10.33
N TYR A 23 3.79 -2.25 -9.01
CA TYR A 23 4.65 -1.39 -8.20
C TYR A 23 5.95 -2.06 -7.76
N LYS A 24 6.97 -1.23 -7.51
CA LYS A 24 8.33 -1.67 -7.21
C LYS A 24 8.37 -2.55 -5.95
N PRO A 25 8.97 -3.75 -6.01
CA PRO A 25 9.21 -4.56 -4.83
C PRO A 25 10.24 -3.90 -3.92
N LEU A 26 10.03 -4.04 -2.62
CA LEU A 26 10.99 -3.69 -1.58
C LEU A 26 12.07 -4.79 -1.47
N ARG A 27 13.18 -4.46 -0.82
CA ARG A 27 14.34 -5.33 -0.61
C ARG A 27 14.71 -5.36 0.88
N GLY A 28 15.58 -6.28 1.27
CA GLY A 28 16.00 -6.44 2.67
C GLY A 28 14.90 -7.13 3.50
N ASP A 29 14.68 -6.65 4.72
CA ASP A 29 13.73 -7.26 5.67
C ASP A 29 12.27 -7.22 5.18
N MET A 30 11.96 -6.34 4.21
CA MET A 30 10.64 -6.22 3.57
C MET A 30 10.59 -6.88 2.18
N HIS A 31 11.47 -7.84 1.91
CA HIS A 31 11.49 -8.56 0.64
C HIS A 31 10.13 -9.25 0.41
N GLY A 32 9.54 -9.02 -0.78
CA GLY A 32 8.24 -9.57 -1.16
C GLY A 32 7.10 -8.55 -1.05
N SER A 33 7.23 -7.54 -0.18
CA SER A 33 6.32 -6.39 -0.17
C SER A 33 6.62 -5.44 -1.32
N ARG A 34 5.66 -4.56 -1.63
CA ARG A 34 5.70 -3.57 -2.71
C ARG A 34 5.36 -2.19 -2.16
N ARG A 35 5.91 -1.16 -2.81
CA ARG A 35 5.68 0.24 -2.44
C ARG A 35 5.04 1.06 -3.55
N ALA A 36 3.97 1.77 -3.22
CA ALA A 36 3.26 2.65 -4.15
C ALA A 36 3.18 4.06 -3.59
N HIS A 37 3.71 5.04 -4.33
CA HIS A 37 3.66 6.44 -3.91
C HIS A 37 2.25 7.01 -4.05
N VAL A 38 1.80 7.71 -3.01
CA VAL A 38 0.58 8.52 -2.99
C VAL A 38 0.98 9.99 -2.89
N GLN A 39 0.59 10.76 -3.92
CA GLN A 39 1.02 12.15 -4.09
C GLN A 39 2.57 12.24 -4.08
N SER A 40 3.15 13.32 -3.57
CA SER A 40 4.61 13.51 -3.50
C SER A 40 5.25 12.83 -2.29
N SER A 41 4.46 12.57 -1.24
CA SER A 41 5.01 12.50 0.11
C SER A 41 4.64 11.26 0.92
N TYR A 42 3.70 10.44 0.44
CA TYR A 42 3.24 9.25 1.16
C TYR A 42 3.51 7.98 0.36
N VAL A 43 3.61 6.85 1.05
CA VAL A 43 3.86 5.54 0.47
C VAL A 43 2.89 4.55 1.08
N ILE A 44 2.18 3.80 0.24
CA ILE A 44 1.48 2.59 0.63
C ILE A 44 2.46 1.42 0.51
N VAL A 45 2.65 0.68 1.60
CA VAL A 45 3.32 -0.61 1.59
C VAL A 45 2.26 -1.70 1.58
N TYR A 46 2.41 -2.68 0.71
CA TYR A 46 1.49 -3.82 0.64
C TYR A 46 2.21 -5.09 0.25
N GLU A 47 1.58 -6.24 0.44
CA GLU A 47 2.04 -7.53 -0.04
C GLU A 47 0.93 -8.26 -0.81
N ILE A 48 1.33 -9.25 -1.58
CA ILE A 48 0.43 -10.13 -2.35
C ILE A 48 0.61 -11.53 -1.79
N ASP A 49 -0.48 -12.13 -1.32
CA ASP A 49 -0.53 -13.50 -0.83
C ASP A 49 -1.64 -14.25 -1.57
N GLY A 50 -1.24 -14.98 -2.61
CA GLY A 50 -2.16 -15.58 -3.57
C GLY A 50 -3.04 -14.52 -4.24
N ASN A 51 -4.35 -14.59 -4.00
CA ASN A 51 -5.33 -13.65 -4.55
C ASN A 51 -5.68 -12.50 -3.57
N ILE A 52 -4.94 -12.36 -2.48
CA ILE A 52 -5.17 -11.35 -1.45
C ILE A 52 -4.08 -10.28 -1.54
N VAL A 53 -4.49 -9.02 -1.57
CA VAL A 53 -3.61 -7.88 -1.35
C VAL A 53 -3.78 -7.40 0.08
N ARG A 54 -2.71 -7.44 0.88
CA ARG A 54 -2.71 -6.89 2.24
C ARG A 54 -2.02 -5.53 2.25
N LEU A 55 -2.74 -4.48 2.65
CA LEU A 55 -2.13 -3.17 2.91
C LEU A 55 -1.45 -3.23 4.29
N LEU A 56 -0.15 -3.01 4.30
CA LEU A 56 0.67 -3.13 5.51
C LEU A 56 0.81 -1.78 6.22
N ASP A 57 1.00 -0.70 5.44
CA ASP A 57 1.26 0.63 6.00
C ASP A 57 0.94 1.76 5.00
N ILE A 58 0.65 2.97 5.50
CA ILE A 58 0.57 4.22 4.74
C ILE A 58 1.30 5.33 5.51
N GLU A 59 2.54 5.61 5.13
CA GLU A 59 3.42 6.50 5.91
C GLU A 59 4.08 7.56 5.01
N HIS A 60 4.53 8.66 5.63
CA HIS A 60 5.31 9.69 4.93
C HIS A 60 6.69 9.16 4.56
N HIS A 61 7.17 9.39 3.34
CA HIS A 61 8.46 8.90 2.85
C HIS A 61 9.70 9.27 3.70
N ASP A 62 9.61 10.32 4.53
CA ASP A 62 10.67 10.71 5.48
C ASP A 62 10.65 9.93 6.82
N LYS A 63 9.56 9.19 7.11
CA LYS A 63 9.43 8.32 8.27
C LYS A 63 9.37 6.87 7.82
N VAL A 64 10.49 6.34 7.34
CA VAL A 64 10.60 4.90 7.09
C VAL A 64 11.05 4.23 8.38
N TYR A 65 10.23 3.29 8.87
CA TYR A 65 10.30 2.51 10.11
C TYR A 65 9.65 3.12 11.36
N LEU A 66 8.33 2.98 11.46
CA LEU A 66 7.69 2.58 12.72
C LEU A 66 6.44 1.75 12.41
N ILE A 67 6.57 0.42 12.54
CA ILE A 67 5.45 -0.53 12.50
C ILE A 67 4.40 -0.09 13.52
N LEU A 68 3.17 0.19 13.09
CA LEU A 68 1.95 0.09 13.93
C LEU A 68 0.71 -0.11 13.05
N SER A 69 0.35 -1.39 12.91
CA SER A 69 -1.00 -1.97 12.75
C SER A 69 -2.15 -1.05 12.34
N ILE A 70 -2.78 -1.29 11.17
CA ILE A 70 -4.25 -1.12 10.97
C ILE A 70 -4.74 -1.95 9.75
N PHE A 71 -5.62 -2.90 10.08
CA PHE A 71 -6.68 -3.56 9.28
C PHE A 71 -6.33 -4.38 8.02
N GLU A 72 -6.46 -5.70 8.15
CA GLU A 72 -6.71 -6.59 7.01
C GLU A 72 -8.02 -6.20 6.32
N LEU A 73 -7.93 -5.62 5.12
CA LEU A 73 -9.08 -5.52 4.23
C LEU A 73 -9.16 -6.82 3.40
N LEU A 74 -9.94 -7.79 3.88
CA LEU A 74 -10.31 -8.99 3.13
C LEU A 74 -11.34 -8.63 2.05
N ILE A 75 -10.87 -8.27 0.85
CA ILE A 75 -11.74 -8.30 -0.34
C ILE A 75 -11.70 -9.72 -0.91
N LYS A 76 -12.72 -10.51 -0.54
CA LYS A 76 -13.04 -11.75 -1.26
C LYS A 76 -13.70 -11.33 -2.58
N ASN A 77 -12.99 -11.49 -3.70
CA ASN A 77 -13.59 -11.33 -5.02
C ASN A 77 -14.61 -12.46 -5.22
N ILE A 78 -15.89 -12.07 -5.35
CA ILE A 78 -16.96 -12.84 -5.99
C ILE A 78 -16.81 -12.65 -7.50
#